data_AF-A0A498M4I7-F1
#
_entry.id   AF-A0A498M4I7-F1
#
_cell.length_a   1.000
_cell.length_b   1.000
_cell.length_c   1.000
_cell.angle_alpha   90.00
_cell.angle_beta   90.00
_cell.angle_gamma   90.00
#
_symmetry.space_group_name_H-M   'P 1'
#
loop_
_entity.id
_entity.type
_entity.pdbx_description
1 polymer ?
#
loop_
_entity_poly.entity_id
_entity_poly.type
_entity_poly.pdbx_seq_one_letter_code
_entity_poly.pdbx_strand_id
1 'polypeptide(L)'
;MAPVGQNQGCERISCSENHKFRKILMERTRRDRINGCIEHLRELFHKTTRMSDRQFAVLDKADILDMTVDFLKHRANYSYARGFSQCLQETLRHVSLHAHLTPDDREAIKRFYVLQRTNQMHLMASTSRGLVHRSSKRSSSRVPLWRPWKNN
;
A
#
# COMPACT_ATOMS: atom_id res chain seq x y z
N MET A 1 -32.02 -69.02 13.98
CA MET A 1 -31.19 -68.61 12.83
C MET A 1 -31.50 -67.17 12.51
N ALA A 2 -30.53 -66.27 12.66
CA ALA A 2 -30.64 -64.87 12.25
C ALA A 2 -29.49 -64.59 11.27
N PRO A 3 -29.72 -63.96 10.10
CA PRO A 3 -28.61 -63.46 9.31
C PRO A 3 -28.34 -62.01 9.67
N VAL A 4 -27.11 -61.80 10.15
CA VAL A 4 -26.40 -60.53 10.17
C VAL A 4 -26.03 -60.18 8.72
N GLY A 5 -26.44 -59.02 8.25
CA GLY A 5 -26.05 -58.46 6.96
C GLY A 5 -25.39 -57.10 7.15
N GLN A 6 -24.06 -57.09 7.14
CA GLN A 6 -23.20 -55.93 7.28
C GLN A 6 -23.43 -54.92 6.15
N ASN A 7 -23.70 -53.67 6.49
CA ASN A 7 -23.68 -52.54 5.56
C ASN A 7 -22.54 -51.59 5.92
N GLN A 8 -21.29 -52.04 5.74
CA GLN A 8 -20.10 -51.21 5.79
C GLN A 8 -19.59 -50.95 4.37
N GLY A 9 -20.31 -50.10 3.64
CA GLY A 9 -19.95 -49.74 2.26
C GLY A 9 -20.09 -48.26 1.92
N CYS A 10 -20.73 -47.44 2.78
CA CYS A 10 -21.18 -46.10 2.40
C CYS A 10 -20.58 -44.95 3.24
N GLU A 11 -19.30 -45.01 3.61
CA GLU A 11 -18.66 -43.89 4.34
C GLU A 11 -17.42 -43.30 3.65
N ARG A 12 -16.77 -44.02 2.73
CA ARG A 12 -15.51 -43.55 2.13
C ARG A 12 -15.67 -42.50 1.03
N ILE A 13 -16.82 -42.44 0.35
CA ILE A 13 -17.08 -41.44 -0.72
C ILE A 13 -17.48 -40.08 -0.11
N SER A 14 -18.14 -40.08 1.06
CA SER A 14 -18.64 -38.89 1.73
C SER A 14 -17.53 -37.92 2.18
N CYS A 15 -16.43 -38.42 2.76
CA CYS A 15 -15.38 -37.55 3.31
C CYS A 15 -14.58 -36.78 2.25
N SER A 16 -14.34 -37.36 1.07
CA SER A 16 -13.58 -36.73 -0.02
C SER A 16 -14.38 -35.64 -0.75
N GLU A 17 -15.66 -35.91 -1.03
CA GLU A 17 -16.62 -34.94 -1.58
C GLU A 17 -16.84 -33.76 -0.61
N ASN A 18 -17.00 -34.05 0.68
CA ASN A 18 -17.07 -33.03 1.74
C ASN A 18 -15.79 -32.18 1.80
N HIS A 19 -14.62 -32.78 1.63
CA HIS A 19 -13.36 -32.05 1.63
C HIS A 19 -13.22 -31.12 0.41
N LYS A 20 -13.65 -31.56 -0.78
CA LYS A 20 -13.70 -30.72 -1.99
C LYS A 20 -14.70 -29.58 -1.81
N PHE A 21 -15.87 -29.85 -1.27
CA PHE A 21 -16.89 -28.83 -1.02
C PHE A 21 -16.40 -27.77 -0.03
N ARG A 22 -15.75 -28.18 1.07
CA ARG A 22 -15.10 -27.27 2.02
C ARG A 22 -14.03 -26.41 1.34
N LYS A 23 -13.21 -27.00 0.46
CA LYS A 23 -12.21 -26.26 -0.33
C LYS A 23 -12.84 -25.20 -1.24
N ILE A 24 -13.92 -25.54 -1.95
CA ILE A 24 -14.65 -24.61 -2.82
C ILE A 24 -15.24 -23.47 -1.98
N LEU A 25 -15.86 -23.79 -0.84
CA LEU A 25 -16.45 -22.79 0.04
C LEU A 25 -15.39 -21.83 0.60
N MET A 26 -14.26 -22.35 1.08
CA MET A 26 -13.14 -21.53 1.56
C MET A 26 -12.60 -20.60 0.46
N GLU A 27 -12.45 -21.11 -0.76
CA GLU A 27 -11.97 -20.30 -1.88
C GLU A 27 -12.98 -19.20 -2.27
N ARG A 28 -14.29 -19.49 -2.21
CA ARG A 28 -15.33 -18.48 -2.39
C ARG A 28 -15.22 -17.38 -1.33
N THR A 29 -15.17 -17.74 -0.04
CA THR A 29 -15.00 -16.76 1.04
C THR A 29 -13.71 -15.95 0.90
N ARG A 30 -12.61 -16.57 0.47
CA ARG A 30 -11.34 -15.87 0.22
C ARG A 30 -11.48 -14.85 -0.91
N ARG A 31 -12.12 -15.23 -2.02
CA ARG A 31 -12.38 -14.34 -3.16
C ARG A 31 -13.28 -13.18 -2.77
N ASP A 32 -14.34 -13.45 -2.01
CA ASP A 32 -15.28 -12.44 -1.52
C ASP A 32 -14.57 -11.43 -0.63
N ARG A 33 -13.72 -11.90 0.31
CA ARG A 33 -12.90 -11.04 1.15
C ARG A 33 -11.95 -10.16 0.34
N ILE A 34 -11.27 -10.73 -0.67
CA ILE A 34 -10.35 -9.96 -1.53
C ILE A 34 -11.09 -8.90 -2.33
N ASN A 35 -12.22 -9.27 -2.95
CA ASN A 35 -13.03 -8.31 -3.70
C ASN A 35 -13.55 -7.19 -2.80
N GLY A 36 -14.02 -7.51 -1.59
CA GLY A 36 -14.42 -6.51 -0.60
C GLY A 36 -13.28 -5.56 -0.24
N CYS A 37 -12.05 -6.06 -0.04
CA CYS A 37 -10.89 -5.20 0.20
C CYS A 37 -10.58 -4.29 -1.00
N ILE A 38 -10.71 -4.77 -2.24
CA ILE A 38 -10.46 -3.97 -3.45
C ILE A 38 -11.49 -2.84 -3.59
N GLU A 39 -12.76 -3.11 -3.31
CA GLU A 39 -13.81 -2.07 -3.31
C GLU A 39 -13.60 -1.04 -2.20
N HIS A 40 -13.25 -1.47 -0.98
CA HIS A 40 -12.91 -0.51 0.08
C HIS A 40 -11.73 0.39 -0.30
N LEU A 41 -10.70 -0.15 -0.97
CA LEU A 41 -9.59 0.67 -1.48
C LEU A 41 -10.08 1.68 -2.50
N ARG A 42 -10.93 1.27 -3.44
CA ARG A 42 -11.54 2.14 -4.45
C ARG A 42 -12.29 3.32 -3.80
N GLU A 43 -13.14 3.06 -2.81
CA GLU A 43 -13.86 4.10 -2.08
C GLU A 43 -12.95 5.04 -1.29
N LEU A 44 -11.89 4.51 -0.66
CA LEU A 44 -10.91 5.34 0.04
C LEU A 44 -10.21 6.28 -0.95
N PHE A 45 -9.80 5.81 -2.12
CA PHE A 45 -9.23 6.68 -3.15
C PHE A 45 -10.23 7.72 -3.63
N HIS A 46 -11.50 7.36 -3.80
CA HIS A 46 -12.55 8.31 -4.20
C HIS A 46 -12.72 9.46 -3.22
N LYS A 47 -12.64 9.17 -1.91
CA LYS A 47 -12.72 10.20 -0.85
C LYS A 47 -11.44 11.04 -0.73
N THR A 48 -10.28 10.45 -1.00
CA THR A 48 -8.98 11.06 -0.66
C THR A 48 -8.30 11.73 -1.85
N THR A 49 -8.70 11.41 -3.08
CA THR A 49 -8.11 11.96 -4.31
C THR A 49 -9.10 12.84 -5.05
N ARG A 50 -8.60 13.82 -5.80
CA ARG A 50 -9.43 14.73 -6.63
C ARG A 50 -9.78 14.12 -8.00
N MET A 51 -9.83 12.80 -8.09
CA MET A 51 -10.19 12.10 -9.32
C MET A 51 -11.70 12.21 -9.56
N SER A 52 -12.11 12.37 -10.82
CA SER A 52 -13.54 12.46 -11.15
C SER A 52 -14.21 11.09 -11.15
N ASP A 53 -15.53 11.06 -10.96
CA ASP A 53 -16.32 9.81 -10.96
C ASP A 53 -16.13 8.97 -12.23
N ARG A 54 -15.96 9.64 -13.38
CA ARG A 54 -15.66 8.98 -14.66
C ARG A 54 -14.30 8.27 -14.65
N GLN A 55 -13.30 8.85 -14.00
CA GLN A 55 -11.99 8.21 -13.86
C GLN A 55 -12.07 6.99 -12.95
N PHE A 56 -12.82 7.08 -11.85
CA PHE A 56 -13.04 5.93 -10.98
C PHE A 56 -13.76 4.80 -11.68
N ALA A 57 -14.80 5.10 -12.46
CA ALA A 57 -15.61 4.10 -13.17
C ALA A 57 -14.79 3.15 -14.04
N VAL A 58 -13.69 3.64 -14.63
CA VAL A 58 -12.86 2.89 -15.60
C VAL A 58 -11.72 2.12 -14.92
N LEU A 59 -11.42 2.39 -13.64
CA LEU A 59 -10.35 1.69 -12.94
C LEU A 59 -10.63 0.20 -12.85
N ASP A 60 -9.67 -0.59 -13.36
CA ASP A 60 -9.67 -2.02 -13.18
C ASP A 60 -9.06 -2.40 -11.82
N LYS A 61 -9.07 -3.71 -11.51
CA LYS A 61 -8.54 -4.20 -10.22
C LYS A 61 -7.02 -4.05 -10.10
N ALA A 62 -6.29 -4.12 -11.22
CA ALA A 62 -4.84 -3.97 -11.21
C ALA A 62 -4.46 -2.50 -10.99
N ASP A 63 -5.16 -1.57 -11.64
CA ASP A 63 -4.97 -0.12 -11.47
C ASP A 63 -5.22 0.30 -10.02
N ILE A 64 -6.30 -0.19 -9.38
CA ILE A 64 -6.58 0.09 -7.96
C ILE A 64 -5.41 -0.38 -7.09
N LEU A 65 -4.87 -1.57 -7.35
CA LEU A 65 -3.75 -2.12 -6.57
C LEU A 65 -2.45 -1.35 -6.81
N ASP A 66 -2.14 -0.99 -8.05
CA ASP A 66 -0.94 -0.21 -8.39
C ASP A 66 -0.99 1.19 -7.77
N MET A 67 -2.12 1.89 -7.89
CA MET A 67 -2.33 3.17 -7.21
C MET A 67 -2.19 3.03 -5.69
N THR A 68 -2.68 1.92 -5.11
CA THR A 68 -2.51 1.65 -3.68
C THR A 68 -1.05 1.53 -3.29
N VAL A 69 -0.26 0.75 -4.04
CA VAL A 69 1.17 0.57 -3.79
C VAL A 69 1.92 1.88 -3.91
N ASP A 70 1.65 2.65 -4.97
CA ASP A 70 2.32 3.93 -5.20
C ASP A 70 1.93 4.94 -4.13
N PHE A 71 0.67 5.00 -3.71
CA PHE A 71 0.23 5.83 -2.59
C PHE A 71 0.96 5.49 -1.29
N LEU A 72 1.07 4.20 -0.94
CA LEU A 72 1.76 3.77 0.28
C LEU A 72 3.25 4.10 0.25
N LYS A 73 3.92 3.91 -0.90
CA LYS A 73 5.33 4.30 -1.08
C LYS A 73 5.53 5.79 -0.89
N HIS A 74 4.68 6.61 -1.52
CA HIS A 74 4.74 8.06 -1.36
C HIS A 74 4.48 8.47 0.09
N ARG A 75 3.47 7.89 0.75
CA ARG A 75 3.14 8.20 2.14
C ARG A 75 4.26 7.82 3.11
N ALA A 76 4.90 6.66 2.92
CA ALA A 76 6.04 6.26 3.72
C ALA A 76 7.20 7.26 3.56
N ASN A 77 7.64 7.51 2.32
CA ASN A 77 8.74 8.44 2.04
C ASN A 77 8.45 9.86 2.55
N TYR A 78 7.23 10.34 2.35
CA TYR A 78 6.79 11.65 2.82
C TYR A 78 6.80 11.76 4.34
N SER A 79 6.31 10.72 5.04
CA SER A 79 6.27 10.71 6.50
C SER A 79 7.68 10.78 7.10
N TYR A 80 8.63 10.01 6.54
CA TYR A 80 10.03 10.07 6.97
C TYR A 80 10.65 11.43 6.66
N ALA A 81 10.57 11.90 5.42
CA ALA A 81 11.17 13.18 5.01
C ALA A 81 10.61 14.36 5.81
N ARG A 82 9.31 14.38 6.08
CA ARG A 82 8.67 15.37 6.94
C ARG A 82 9.20 15.30 8.37
N GLY A 83 9.26 14.10 8.96
CA GLY A 83 9.78 13.90 10.32
C GLY A 83 11.24 14.33 10.47
N PHE A 84 12.11 13.94 9.52
CA PHE A 84 13.51 14.36 9.50
C PHE A 84 13.65 15.87 9.40
N SER A 85 12.90 16.49 8.50
CA SER A 85 12.96 17.95 8.33
C SER A 85 12.46 18.68 9.58
N GLN A 86 11.40 18.20 10.23
CA GLN A 86 10.90 18.79 11.48
C GLN A 86 11.92 18.63 12.61
N CYS A 87 12.51 17.45 12.76
CA CYS A 87 13.56 17.19 13.74
C CYS A 87 14.76 18.13 13.53
N LEU A 88 15.31 18.16 12.31
CA LEU A 88 16.43 19.03 11.95
C LEU A 88 16.09 20.52 12.18
N GLN A 89 14.87 20.93 11.82
CA GLN A 89 14.40 22.29 12.04
C GLN A 89 14.44 22.67 13.53
N GLU A 90 13.95 21.81 14.42
CA GLU A 90 13.98 22.06 15.86
C GLU A 90 15.40 21.98 16.44
N THR A 91 16.23 21.05 15.95
CA THR A 91 17.65 20.98 16.35
C THR A 91 18.38 22.27 16.00
N LEU A 92 18.23 22.77 14.77
CA LEU A 92 18.85 24.03 14.35
C LEU A 92 18.33 25.23 15.13
N ARG A 93 17.03 25.25 15.43
CA ARG A 93 16.42 26.29 16.29
C ARG A 93 17.03 26.26 17.69
N HIS A 94 17.16 25.08 18.29
CA HIS A 94 17.73 24.90 19.62
C HIS A 94 19.20 25.33 19.66
N VAL A 95 20.02 24.88 18.69
CA VAL A 95 21.44 25.28 18.58
C VAL A 95 21.57 26.79 18.41
N SER A 96 20.75 27.42 17.55
CA SER A 96 20.76 28.87 17.38
C SER A 96 20.43 29.62 18.66
N LEU A 97 19.47 29.15 19.46
CA LEU A 97 19.04 29.83 20.69
C LEU A 97 19.97 29.59 21.88
N HIS A 98 20.55 28.40 22.00
CA HIS A 98 21.20 27.95 23.24
C HIS A 98 22.70 27.69 23.13
N ALA A 99 23.27 27.54 21.93
CA ALA A 99 24.71 27.34 21.79
C ALA A 99 25.46 28.69 21.75
N HIS A 100 26.67 28.69 22.31
CA HIS A 100 27.61 29.80 22.19
C HIS A 100 28.22 29.80 20.79
N LEU A 101 27.56 30.49 19.87
CA LEU A 101 27.95 30.57 18.46
C LEU A 101 28.50 31.96 18.13
N THR A 102 29.44 32.00 17.18
CA THR A 102 29.86 33.26 16.58
C THR A 102 28.72 33.87 15.75
N PRO A 103 28.75 35.19 15.47
CA PRO A 103 27.76 35.84 14.61
C PRO A 103 27.65 35.19 13.22
N ASP A 104 28.79 34.78 12.65
CA ASP A 104 28.85 34.16 11.33
C ASP A 104 28.21 32.77 11.32
N ASP A 105 28.46 31.94 12.34
CA ASP A 105 27.84 30.62 12.48
C ASP A 105 26.32 30.73 12.65
N ARG A 106 25.88 31.69 13.48
CA ARG A 106 24.45 31.96 13.70
C ARG A 106 23.76 32.37 12.41
N GLU A 107 24.42 33.18 11.59
CA GLU A 107 23.89 33.61 10.30
C GLU A 107 23.91 32.50 9.25
N ALA A 108 24.94 31.65 9.24
CA ALA A 108 25.00 30.45 8.41
C ALA A 108 23.83 29.49 8.70
N ILE A 109 23.52 29.25 9.98
CA ILE A 109 22.38 28.41 10.39
C ILE A 109 21.05 29.00 9.90
N LYS A 110 20.85 30.32 10.02
CA LYS A 110 19.64 30.97 9.50
C LYS A 110 19.48 30.80 7.99
N ARG A 111 20.57 31.00 7.23
CA ARG A 111 20.56 30.82 5.76
C ARG A 111 20.21 29.38 5.39
N PHE A 112 20.82 28.41 6.06
CA PHE A 112 20.54 27.00 5.85
C PHE A 112 19.06 26.66 6.16
N TYR A 113 18.54 27.19 7.27
CA TYR A 113 17.14 27.02 7.67
C TYR A 113 16.16 27.52 6.58
N VAL A 114 16.40 28.72 6.02
CA VAL A 114 15.56 29.29 4.96
C VAL A 114 15.62 28.44 3.70
N LEU A 115 16.83 28.03 3.26
CA LEU A 115 17.03 27.20 2.07
C LEU A 115 16.38 25.82 2.20
N GLN A 116 16.43 25.22 3.39
CA GLN A 116 15.79 23.95 3.65
C GLN A 116 14.26 24.07 3.57
N ARG A 117 13.70 25.12 4.15
CA ARG A 117 12.25 25.37 4.16
C ARG A 117 11.68 25.61 2.77
N THR A 118 12.39 26.34 1.91
CA THR A 118 11.95 26.55 0.51
C THR A 118 11.98 25.24 -0.29
N ASN A 119 13.03 24.44 -0.14
CA ASN A 119 13.14 23.12 -0.79
C ASN A 119 12.02 22.17 -0.36
N GLN A 120 11.66 22.16 0.93
CA GLN A 120 10.58 21.32 1.43
C GLN A 120 9.22 21.69 0.82
N MET A 121 8.91 22.99 0.71
CA MET A 121 7.65 23.46 0.11
C MET A 121 7.52 23.05 -1.37
N HIS A 122 8.63 23.08 -2.12
CA HIS A 122 8.65 22.60 -3.50
C HIS A 122 8.37 21.09 -3.61
N LEU A 123 8.93 20.27 -2.72
CA LEU A 123 8.63 18.83 -2.66
C LEU A 123 7.14 18.55 -2.39
N MET A 124 6.51 19.34 -1.52
CA MET A 124 5.08 19.19 -1.21
C MET A 124 4.19 19.54 -2.41
N ALA A 125 4.56 20.57 -3.17
CA ALA A 125 3.82 21.02 -4.35
C ALA A 125 3.92 20.07 -5.57
N SER A 126 4.99 19.27 -5.66
CA SER A 126 5.15 18.26 -6.71
C SER A 126 4.41 16.96 -6.42
N THR A 127 4.28 16.59 -5.14
CA THR A 127 3.64 15.33 -4.73
C THR A 127 2.12 15.33 -5.00
N SER A 128 1.46 16.48 -4.92
CA SER A 128 0.03 16.62 -5.21
C SER A 128 -0.33 16.47 -6.69
N ARG A 129 0.65 16.59 -7.60
CA ARG A 129 0.45 16.46 -9.06
C ARG A 129 0.81 15.07 -9.61
N GLY A 130 1.60 14.29 -8.87
CA GLY A 130 2.17 13.02 -9.34
C GLY A 130 1.20 11.83 -9.38
N LEU A 131 0.10 11.88 -8.62
CA LEU A 131 -0.84 10.76 -8.51
C LEU A 131 -1.84 10.65 -9.68
N VAL A 132 -1.95 11.68 -10.53
CA VAL A 132 -3.03 11.77 -11.54
C VAL A 132 -2.53 11.43 -12.95
N HIS A 133 -1.22 11.39 -13.19
CA HIS A 133 -0.66 11.25 -14.53
C HIS A 133 0.48 10.23 -14.55
N ARG A 134 0.14 8.94 -14.49
CA ARG A 134 1.07 7.89 -14.90
C ARG A 134 0.40 6.72 -15.62
N SER A 135 -0.21 7.00 -16.76
CA SER A 135 -0.27 5.98 -17.81
C SER A 135 1.12 5.89 -18.45
N SER A 136 2.02 5.14 -17.82
CA SER A 136 3.32 4.80 -18.41
C SER A 136 3.33 3.29 -18.58
N LYS A 137 3.17 2.86 -19.84
CA LYS A 137 3.47 1.51 -20.31
C LYS A 137 4.80 1.08 -19.67
N ARG A 138 4.76 0.21 -18.67
CA ARG A 138 5.95 -0.33 -18.02
C ARG A 138 6.28 -1.67 -18.64
N SER A 139 7.41 -1.68 -19.32
CA SER A 139 8.15 -2.86 -19.75
C SER A 139 8.18 -3.93 -18.65
N SER A 140 7.87 -5.16 -19.06
CA SER A 140 7.91 -6.38 -18.27
C SER A 140 9.20 -6.51 -17.46
N SER A 141 9.16 -6.11 -16.18
CA SER A 141 10.16 -6.55 -15.22
C SER A 141 9.79 -7.97 -14.81
N ARG A 142 10.63 -8.93 -15.20
CA ARG A 142 10.51 -10.36 -14.86
C ARG A 142 10.78 -10.57 -13.37
N VAL A 143 9.86 -10.16 -12.52
CA VAL A 143 9.85 -10.61 -11.13
C VAL A 143 9.25 -12.02 -11.13
N PRO A 144 9.85 -13.01 -10.45
CA PRO A 144 9.25 -14.32 -10.33
C PRO A 144 7.87 -14.16 -9.69
N LEU A 145 6.82 -14.42 -10.47
CA LEU A 145 5.46 -14.50 -9.97
C LEU A 145 5.45 -15.53 -8.83
N TRP A 146 5.04 -15.10 -7.65
CA TRP A 146 4.95 -15.96 -6.47
C TRP A 146 4.09 -17.19 -6.80
N ARG A 147 4.64 -18.40 -6.65
CA ARG A 147 3.96 -19.68 -6.95
C ARG A 147 4.14 -20.67 -5.79
N PRO A 148 3.27 -20.64 -4.78
CA PRO A 148 3.36 -21.50 -3.59
C PRO A 148 3.16 -23.01 -3.85
N TRP A 149 2.71 -23.41 -5.05
CA TRP A 149 2.26 -24.78 -5.32
C TRP A 149 3.14 -25.57 -6.30
N LYS A 150 4.34 -25.07 -6.63
CA LYS A 150 5.30 -25.90 -7.37
C LYS A 150 5.91 -26.92 -6.40
N ASN A 151 5.21 -28.04 -6.24
CA ASN A 151 5.81 -29.26 -5.72
C ASN A 151 6.78 -29.78 -6.79
N ASN A 152 8.04 -29.97 -6.40
CA ASN A 152 9.03 -30.74 -7.16
C ASN A 152 8.58 -32.18 -7.31
#